data_AF-A0AA45TXF0-F1
#
_entry.id   AF-A0AA45TXF0-F1
#
_cell.length_a   1.000
_cell.length_b   1.000
_cell.length_c   1.000
_cell.angle_alpha   90.00
_cell.angle_beta   90.00
_cell.angle_gamma   90.00
#
_symmetry.space_group_name_H-M   'P 1'
#
loop_
_entity.id
_entity.type
_entity.pdbx_description
1 polymer ?
#
loop_
_entity_poly.entity_id
_entity_poly.type
_entity_poly.pdbx_seq_one_letter_code
_entity_poly.pdbx_strand_id
1 'polypeptide(L)'
;RWLLRWGVVLLNCSHVVWQLREWETRSDPLAQVRDLCINLLRDVMSERGVQQRPLASTLQELQRICDALYHHHQPAARELAAAIWRLYCALSQLEQAPVAGTIGEGTT
;
A
#
# COMPACT_ATOMS: atom_id res chain seq x y z
N ARG A 1 13.14 13.28 14.30
CA ARG A 1 11.71 12.91 14.51
C ARG A 1 11.05 12.30 13.25
N TRP A 2 11.56 12.57 12.03
CA TRP A 2 11.10 12.00 10.75
C TRP A 2 11.11 10.46 10.70
N LEU A 3 12.27 9.85 11.01
CA LEU A 3 12.47 8.39 11.03
C LEU A 3 11.44 7.65 11.89
N LEU A 4 11.07 8.21 13.05
CA LEU A 4 10.10 7.59 13.96
C LEU A 4 8.67 7.70 13.42
N ARG A 5 8.26 8.87 12.92
CA ARG A 5 6.89 9.08 12.39
C ARG A 5 6.64 8.22 11.16
N TRP A 6 7.57 8.24 10.21
CA TRP A 6 7.41 7.52 8.94
C TRP A 6 7.80 6.05 9.04
N GLY A 7 8.76 5.70 9.91
CA GLY A 7 9.11 4.30 10.18
C GLY A 7 7.94 3.48 10.72
N VAL A 8 7.11 4.06 11.61
CA VAL A 8 5.90 3.39 12.11
C VAL A 8 4.86 3.21 10.99
N VAL A 9 4.67 4.19 10.12
CA VAL A 9 3.74 4.08 8.97
C VAL A 9 4.22 2.99 8.00
N LEU A 10 5.52 2.91 7.73
CA LEU A 10 6.10 1.87 6.88
C LEU A 10 5.98 0.47 7.50
N LEU A 11 6.14 0.38 8.82
CA LEU A 11 5.90 -0.88 9.55
C LEU A 11 4.42 -1.29 9.47
N ASN A 12 3.49 -0.33 9.58
CA ASN A 12 2.07 -0.58 9.40
C ASN A 12 1.75 -1.07 7.97
N CYS A 13 2.31 -0.41 6.94
CA CYS A 13 2.19 -0.86 5.55
C CYS A 13 2.72 -2.28 5.38
N SER A 14 3.90 -2.58 5.94
CA SER A 14 4.53 -3.90 5.88
C SER A 14 3.68 -4.97 6.54
N HIS A 15 3.06 -4.66 7.68
CA HIS A 15 2.16 -5.57 8.37
C HIS A 15 0.93 -5.92 7.52
N VAL A 16 0.30 -4.92 6.88
CA VAL A 16 -0.85 -5.18 6.00
C VAL A 16 -0.45 -5.97 4.75
N VAL A 17 0.72 -5.69 4.16
CA VAL A 17 1.26 -6.47 3.03
C VAL A 17 1.50 -7.92 3.44
N TRP A 18 2.02 -8.15 4.64
CA TRP A 18 2.23 -9.50 5.16
C TRP A 18 0.91 -10.25 5.33
N GLN A 19 -0.11 -9.60 5.90
CA GLN A 19 -1.47 -10.14 5.99
C GLN A 19 -2.09 -10.44 4.62
N LEU A 20 -1.83 -9.60 3.61
CA LEU A 20 -2.23 -9.90 2.23
C LEU A 20 -1.51 -11.15 1.71
N ARG A 21 -0.20 -11.28 1.91
CA ARG A 21 0.57 -12.47 1.47
C ARG A 21 0.11 -13.76 2.13
N GLU A 22 -0.28 -13.70 3.40
CA GLU A 22 -0.85 -14.83 4.14
C GLU A 22 -2.29 -15.16 3.73
N TRP A 23 -2.99 -14.24 3.08
CA TRP A 23 -4.34 -14.49 2.60
C TRP A 23 -4.32 -15.66 1.62
N GLU A 24 -4.91 -16.78 2.04
CA GLU A 24 -4.91 -18.05 1.32
C GLU A 24 -5.55 -17.91 -0.05
N THR A 25 -4.95 -18.57 -1.05
CA THR A 25 -5.68 -19.38 -2.04
C THR A 25 -4.70 -20.02 -3.03
N ARG A 26 -4.65 -21.36 -3.05
CA ARG A 26 -4.16 -22.10 -4.21
C ARG A 26 -5.26 -22.06 -5.28
N SER A 27 -4.93 -21.51 -6.45
CA SER A 27 -5.75 -21.54 -7.68
C SER A 27 -6.98 -20.63 -7.72
N ASP A 28 -7.02 -19.51 -7.00
CA ASP A 28 -8.12 -18.53 -7.05
C ASP A 28 -7.76 -17.30 -7.92
N PRO A 29 -8.63 -16.84 -8.84
CA PRO A 29 -8.46 -15.58 -9.57
C PRO A 29 -8.18 -14.35 -8.67
N LEU A 30 -8.71 -14.33 -7.45
CA LEU A 30 -8.49 -13.27 -6.47
C LEU A 30 -7.03 -13.21 -5.98
N ALA A 31 -6.29 -14.33 -6.03
CA ALA A 31 -4.86 -14.34 -5.74
C ALA A 31 -4.07 -13.47 -6.74
N GLN A 32 -4.50 -13.43 -8.01
CA GLN A 32 -3.88 -12.55 -9.03
C GLN A 32 -4.15 -11.07 -8.71
N VAL A 33 -5.35 -10.75 -8.23
CA VAL A 33 -5.71 -9.38 -7.82
C VAL A 33 -4.88 -8.96 -6.60
N ARG A 34 -4.74 -9.85 -5.60
CA ARG A 34 -3.85 -9.63 -4.46
C ARG A 34 -2.41 -9.37 -4.92
N ASP A 35 -1.87 -10.23 -5.78
CA ASP A 35 -0.48 -10.13 -6.24
C ASP A 35 -0.25 -8.85 -7.06
N LEU A 36 -1.24 -8.44 -7.86
CA LEU A 36 -1.26 -7.13 -8.52
C LEU A 36 -1.15 -5.99 -7.48
N CYS A 37 -2.00 -5.99 -6.45
CA CYS A 37 -1.98 -4.96 -5.40
C CYS A 37 -0.62 -4.88 -4.69
N ILE A 38 0.01 -6.02 -4.40
CA ILE A 38 1.35 -6.07 -3.80
C ILE A 38 2.41 -5.53 -4.78
N ASN A 39 2.30 -5.85 -6.06
CA ASN A 39 3.25 -5.41 -7.08
C ASN A 39 3.20 -3.90 -7.33
N LEU A 40 2.04 -3.25 -7.16
CA LEU A 40 1.92 -1.78 -7.24
C LEU A 40 2.85 -1.07 -6.25
N LEU A 41 3.17 -1.71 -5.12
CA LEU A 41 3.98 -1.11 -4.06
C LEU A 41 5.47 -0.99 -4.40
N ARG A 42 5.94 -1.72 -5.43
CA ARG A 42 7.37 -1.86 -5.76
C ARG A 42 8.10 -0.53 -5.85
N ASP A 43 7.46 0.46 -6.47
CA ASP A 43 8.09 1.74 -6.81
C ASP A 43 7.67 2.88 -5.87
N VAL A 44 6.84 2.60 -4.85
CA VAL A 44 6.39 3.58 -3.85
C VAL A 44 7.55 4.04 -2.95
N MET A 45 8.51 3.16 -2.72
CA MET A 45 9.66 3.40 -1.85
C MET A 45 10.97 3.26 -2.60
N SER A 46 11.95 4.07 -2.20
CA SER A 46 13.33 3.97 -2.65
C SER A 46 14.28 4.26 -1.49
N GLU A 47 15.57 4.08 -1.70
CA GLU A 47 16.60 4.50 -0.73
C GLU A 47 16.52 6.00 -0.38
N ARG A 48 15.97 6.82 -1.28
CA ARG A 48 15.78 8.27 -1.08
C ARG A 48 14.48 8.63 -0.36
N GLY A 49 13.72 7.62 0.09
CA GLY A 49 12.41 7.78 0.73
C GLY A 49 11.24 7.51 -0.21
N VAL A 50 10.08 8.04 0.17
CA VAL A 50 8.80 7.83 -0.52
C VAL A 50 8.78 8.59 -1.86
N GLN A 51 8.42 7.87 -2.92
CA GLN A 51 8.27 8.41 -4.26
C GLN A 51 6.82 8.87 -4.46
N GLN A 52 6.58 10.18 -4.41
CA GLN A 52 5.21 10.74 -4.40
C GLN A 52 4.39 10.43 -5.65
N ARG A 53 5.01 10.42 -6.84
CA ARG A 53 4.33 10.08 -8.10
C ARG A 53 3.87 8.60 -8.11
N PRO A 54 4.76 7.61 -7.90
CA PRO A 54 4.36 6.21 -7.70
C PRO A 54 3.33 6.00 -6.60
N LEU A 55 3.46 6.70 -5.47
CA LEU A 55 2.49 6.63 -4.37
C LEU A 55 1.09 7.04 -4.83
N ALA A 56 0.95 8.21 -5.47
CA ALA A 56 -0.34 8.71 -5.94
C ALA A 56 -0.99 7.73 -6.96
N SER A 57 -0.22 7.24 -7.93
CA SER A 57 -0.71 6.25 -8.90
C SER A 57 -1.11 4.92 -8.23
N THR A 58 -0.35 4.49 -7.22
CA THR A 58 -0.66 3.29 -6.43
C THR A 58 -1.96 3.45 -5.66
N LEU A 59 -2.16 4.59 -4.98
CA LEU A 59 -3.39 4.87 -4.23
C LEU A 59 -4.62 4.88 -5.13
N GLN A 60 -4.53 5.49 -6.31
CA GLN A 60 -5.61 5.49 -7.30
C GLN A 60 -5.98 4.08 -7.75
N GLU A 61 -4.99 3.24 -8.07
CA GLU A 61 -5.26 1.88 -8.54
C GLU A 61 -5.79 0.98 -7.42
N LEU A 62 -5.25 1.09 -6.20
CA LEU A 62 -5.78 0.38 -5.04
C LEU A 62 -7.24 0.75 -4.75
N GLN A 63 -7.58 2.03 -4.83
CA GLN A 63 -8.96 2.49 -4.65
C GLN A 63 -9.88 1.90 -5.74
N ARG A 64 -9.48 1.98 -7.01
CA ARG A 64 -10.23 1.40 -8.15
C ARG A 64 -10.48 -0.10 -7.96
N ILE A 65 -9.45 -0.85 -7.57
CA ILE A 65 -9.57 -2.31 -7.33
C ILE A 65 -10.50 -2.58 -6.15
N CYS A 66 -10.35 -1.84 -5.05
CA CYS A 66 -11.19 -1.96 -3.86
C CYS A 66 -12.67 -1.73 -4.20
N ASP A 67 -12.98 -0.67 -4.95
CA ASP A 67 -14.34 -0.37 -5.38
C ASP A 67 -14.91 -1.50 -6.25
N ALA A 68 -14.13 -2.01 -7.22
CA ALA A 68 -14.57 -3.11 -8.07
C ALA A 68 -14.88 -4.39 -7.28
N LEU A 69 -14.03 -4.74 -6.30
CA LEU A 69 -14.22 -5.92 -5.46
C LEU A 69 -15.38 -5.78 -4.46
N TYR A 70 -15.63 -4.57 -3.94
CA TYR A 70 -16.70 -4.33 -2.98
C TYR A 70 -18.09 -4.56 -3.59
N HIS A 71 -18.26 -4.20 -4.87
CA HIS A 71 -19.49 -4.44 -5.62
C HIS A 71 -19.68 -5.91 -6.04
N HIS A 72 -18.68 -6.76 -5.84
CA HIS A 72 -18.77 -8.18 -6.17
C HIS A 72 -19.67 -8.94 -5.17
N HIS A 73 -20.37 -9.97 -5.67
CA HIS A 73 -21.27 -10.78 -4.85
C HIS A 73 -20.56 -11.84 -4.00
N GLN A 74 -19.33 -12.22 -4.38
CA GLN A 74 -18.58 -13.25 -3.65
C GLN A 74 -18.02 -12.70 -2.33
N PRO A 75 -18.20 -13.42 -1.20
CA PRO A 75 -17.71 -12.96 0.11
C PRO A 75 -16.19 -12.83 0.15
N ALA A 76 -15.45 -13.76 -0.45
CA ALA A 76 -13.98 -13.71 -0.54
C ALA A 76 -13.48 -12.44 -1.26
N ALA A 77 -14.20 -11.96 -2.29
CA ALA A 77 -13.86 -10.70 -2.97
C ALA A 77 -14.04 -9.49 -2.04
N ARG A 78 -15.07 -9.48 -1.19
CA ARG A 78 -15.30 -8.42 -0.21
C ARG A 78 -14.28 -8.45 0.94
N GLU A 79 -13.86 -9.63 1.36
CA GLU A 79 -12.77 -9.79 2.32
C GLU A 79 -11.45 -9.25 1.77
N LEU A 80 -11.13 -9.58 0.51
CA LEU A 80 -9.98 -9.03 -0.18
C LEU A 80 -10.10 -7.50 -0.34
N ALA A 81 -11.29 -6.97 -0.67
CA ALA A 81 -11.54 -5.53 -0.72
C ALA A 81 -11.24 -4.87 0.63
N ALA A 82 -11.68 -5.46 1.74
CA ALA A 82 -11.40 -4.94 3.08
C ALA A 82 -9.90 -4.97 3.43
N ALA A 83 -9.15 -5.95 2.93
CA ALA A 83 -7.69 -6.00 3.09
C ALA A 83 -6.97 -4.94 2.23
N ILE A 84 -7.39 -4.75 0.98
CA ILE A 84 -6.87 -3.72 0.08
C ILE A 84 -7.21 -2.32 0.60
N TRP A 85 -8.39 -2.12 1.17
CA TRP A 85 -8.76 -0.85 1.81
C TRP A 85 -7.85 -0.52 2.99
N ARG A 86 -7.52 -1.51 3.83
CA ARG A 86 -6.54 -1.34 4.92
C ARG A 86 -5.17 -0.95 4.39
N LEU A 87 -4.76 -1.54 3.26
CA LEU A 87 -3.50 -1.18 2.60
C LEU A 87 -3.53 0.25 2.06
N TYR A 88 -4.62 0.66 1.41
CA TYR A 88 -4.84 2.03 0.96
C TYR A 88 -4.74 3.03 2.11
N CYS A 89 -5.43 2.79 3.23
CA CYS A 89 -5.40 3.66 4.41
C CYS A 89 -4.01 3.72 5.08
N ALA A 90 -3.25 2.63 5.05
CA ALA A 90 -1.88 2.61 5.55
C ALA A 90 -0.96 3.46 4.66
N LEU A 91 -1.09 3.30 3.34
CA LEU A 91 -0.27 4.01 2.34
C LEU A 91 -0.60 5.49 2.22
N SER A 92 -1.87 5.90 2.32
CA SER A 92 -2.28 7.31 2.15
C SER A 92 -1.65 8.22 3.20
N GLN A 93 -1.28 7.67 4.36
CA GLN A 93 -0.51 8.40 5.36
C GLN A 93 0.84 8.89 4.80
N LEU A 94 1.46 8.15 3.86
CA LEU A 94 2.73 8.52 3.22
C LEU A 94 2.62 9.71 2.27
N GLU A 95 1.41 10.17 1.89
CA GLU A 95 1.24 11.39 1.10
C GLU A 95 1.74 12.63 1.85
N GLN A 96 1.70 12.56 3.18
CA GLN A 96 2.24 13.59 4.06
C GLN A 96 3.76 13.46 4.29
N ALA A 97 4.40 12.41 3.74
CA ALA A 97 5.84 12.23 3.85
C ALA A 97 6.59 13.24 2.97
N PRO A 98 7.72 13.79 3.45
CA PRO A 98 8.59 14.63 2.62
C PRO A 98 8.97 13.94 1.31
N VAL A 99 9.03 14.72 0.22
CA VAL A 99 9.39 14.21 -1.10
C VAL A 99 10.83 13.68 -1.08
N ALA A 100 11.08 12.55 -1.74
CA ALA A 100 12.43 12.03 -1.92
C ALA A 100 13.41 13.13 -2.38
N GLY A 101 14.51 13.30 -1.66
CA GLY A 101 15.52 14.34 -1.92
C GLY A 101 15.31 15.67 -1.19
N THR A 102 14.22 15.88 -0.46
CA THR A 102 14.04 17.06 0.43
C THR A 102 14.60 16.86 1.84
N ILE A 103 15.08 15.65 2.15
CA ILE A 103 15.73 15.33 3.43
C ILE A 103 17.24 15.62 3.26
N GLY A 104 17.56 16.90 3.08
CA GLY A 104 18.92 17.43 3.09
C GLY A 104 18.98 18.60 4.08
N GLU A 105 19.96 18.54 4.98
CA GLU A 105 20.44 19.62 5.86
C GLU A 105 19.53 20.07 7.03
N GLY A 106 19.63 19.29 8.10
CA GLY A 106 19.52 19.80 9.47
C GLY A 106 20.82 19.55 10.22
N THR A 107 21.95 20.02 9.69
CA THR A 107 23.18 20.24 10.46
C THR A 107 23.19 21.67 10.96
N THR A 108 22.75 21.87 12.18
CA THR A 108 23.22 22.89 13.13
C THR A 108 22.76 22.49 14.53
#